data_AF-A0AAV9RSR9-F1
#
_entry.id   AF-A0AAV9RSR9-F1
#
_cell.length_a   1.000
_cell.length_b   1.000
_cell.length_c   1.000
_cell.angle_alpha   90.00
_cell.angle_beta   90.00
_cell.angle_gamma   90.00
#
_symmetry.space_group_name_H-M   'P 1'
#
loop_
_entity.id
_entity.type
_entity.pdbx_description
1 polymer ?
#
loop_
_entity_poly.entity_id
_entity_poly.type
_entity_poly.pdbx_seq_one_letter_code
_entity_poly.pdbx_strand_id
1 'polypeptide(L)'
;MNAQNEVCLEREANRAVRWTGMNDDTSANVSPSCNRVVGLSSHSQEKWALTAVCGKFPGSFPPSGSTVLHTAEWLLEKAEYRLRKNRRLAQEENVLKPKLRGGRTGGGVRRGSRCAGESGKSTIVKQMKIIHEDGYSEEECKQYRAVVYSNTIQSIMAIIKAMGNLKIEYEDSSRTDDARQLFSLSADAEEQGSLPEDLSKVIQRLWADGGVQSCFTRAREYQLNDSAAYYLNDLERIAKSDYIPTQQDVLRTRVKTTGIVETHFTFKDLHFKMFDVGGQRSERKKWIHCFEGVTAIIFCVALSAYDLVLAEDEEMNRMHESMKLFDSICNNKWFTETSIILFLNKMDLFEKKIEHSPLTICFPEYPGLNNYKEAAAYIQSKFEDLNKKKDTKEIYTHFTCATDTENVQFVFDAVTDVIIKNNLKDCGLF
;
A
#
# COMPACT_ATOMS: atom_id res chain seq x y z
N MET A 1 60.24 -2.63 -14.24
CA MET A 1 59.51 -1.34 -14.30
C MET A 1 58.39 -1.39 -13.28
N ASN A 2 58.69 -0.81 -12.11
CA ASN A 2 57.89 -0.29 -10.99
C ASN A 2 56.50 -0.92 -10.74
N ALA A 3 56.18 -1.62 -9.65
CA ALA A 3 56.60 -1.52 -8.23
C ALA A 3 56.41 -0.13 -7.62
N GLN A 4 55.20 0.17 -7.15
CA GLN A 4 54.86 1.04 -6.00
C GLN A 4 53.33 1.14 -5.87
N ASN A 5 52.83 1.01 -4.63
CA ASN A 5 51.46 1.24 -4.14
C ASN A 5 50.66 0.04 -3.59
N GLU A 6 51.34 -0.96 -3.04
CA GLU A 6 50.77 -1.86 -2.02
C GLU A 6 51.59 -1.82 -0.73
N VAL A 7 51.72 -0.66 -0.07
CA VAL A 7 52.07 -0.55 1.37
C VAL A 7 51.67 0.85 1.85
N CYS A 8 50.48 1.04 2.41
CA CYS A 8 50.15 2.25 3.23
C CYS A 8 48.85 2.17 4.05
N LEU A 9 48.40 0.99 4.48
CA LEU A 9 47.16 0.87 5.27
C LEU A 9 47.32 0.16 6.63
N GLU A 10 48.53 0.12 7.18
CA GLU A 10 48.79 -0.64 8.43
C GLU A 10 49.62 0.10 9.50
N ARG A 11 49.57 1.45 9.56
CA ARG A 11 50.39 2.21 10.53
C ARG A 11 49.74 3.35 11.32
N GLU A 12 48.42 3.47 11.38
CA GLU A 12 47.76 4.51 12.20
C GLU A 12 46.68 3.96 13.16
N ALA A 13 46.94 2.80 13.77
CA ALA A 13 46.07 2.24 14.83
C ALA A 13 46.76 2.13 16.21
N ASN A 14 47.90 2.79 16.41
CA ASN A 14 48.63 2.76 17.68
C ASN A 14 49.19 4.15 18.04
N ARG A 15 48.34 5.02 18.59
CA ARG A 15 48.75 6.11 19.50
C ARG A 15 47.52 6.69 20.20
N ALA A 16 47.68 6.96 21.49
CA ALA A 16 46.76 7.65 22.41
C ALA A 16 45.70 6.80 23.14
N VAL A 17 46.18 5.82 23.92
CA VAL A 17 45.63 5.59 25.28
C VAL A 17 46.67 6.12 26.26
N ARG A 18 46.38 7.22 26.97
CA ARG A 18 46.70 7.43 28.41
C ARG A 18 46.54 8.89 28.87
N TRP A 19 45.93 9.00 30.06
CA TRP A 19 46.07 9.99 31.14
C TRP A 19 44.97 11.05 31.38
N THR A 20 44.34 10.87 32.57
CA THR A 20 43.92 11.84 33.61
C THR A 20 42.87 12.90 33.23
N GLY A 21 41.79 13.15 33.98
CA GLY A 21 41.59 13.15 35.42
C GLY A 21 41.32 14.59 35.89
N MET A 22 40.32 14.78 36.77
CA MET A 22 39.95 15.99 37.54
C MET A 22 39.05 17.08 36.91
N ASN A 23 37.86 17.18 37.51
CA ASN A 23 37.23 18.32 38.21
C ASN A 23 36.99 19.71 37.57
N ASP A 24 35.81 20.20 37.96
CA ASP A 24 35.40 21.56 38.33
C ASP A 24 34.51 22.40 37.38
N ASP A 25 33.39 22.76 38.00
CA ASP A 25 32.48 23.89 37.82
C ASP A 25 32.98 25.09 37.01
N THR A 26 32.09 25.68 36.22
CA THR A 26 31.73 27.11 36.38
C THR A 26 30.55 27.53 35.49
N SER A 27 29.64 28.25 36.13
CA SER A 27 28.55 29.06 35.56
C SER A 27 29.06 30.24 34.72
N ALA A 28 28.35 30.63 33.65
CA ALA A 28 28.14 32.04 33.29
C ALA A 28 27.08 32.23 32.17
N ASN A 29 26.05 33.00 32.51
CA ASN A 29 25.12 33.69 31.62
C ASN A 29 25.80 34.91 30.98
N VAL A 30 25.75 35.08 29.63
CA VAL A 30 25.77 36.41 28.96
C VAL A 30 25.15 36.32 27.55
N SER A 31 24.06 37.05 27.32
CA SER A 31 23.62 37.62 26.03
C SER A 31 24.22 39.04 25.87
N PRO A 32 24.31 39.74 24.70
CA PRO A 32 23.39 39.70 23.54
C PRO A 32 23.97 40.05 22.11
N SER A 33 23.07 39.99 21.11
CA SER A 33 22.95 40.87 19.91
C SER A 33 23.73 40.62 18.59
N CYS A 34 22.92 40.59 17.52
CA CYS A 34 23.11 41.05 16.12
C CYS A 34 24.12 40.36 15.18
N ASN A 35 23.63 39.54 14.23
CA ASN A 35 23.38 39.90 12.82
C ASN A 35 23.43 38.68 11.86
N ARG A 36 22.45 38.67 10.93
CA ARG A 36 22.39 37.97 9.63
C ARG A 36 22.86 36.50 9.57
N VAL A 37 21.88 35.61 9.40
CA VAL A 37 22.07 34.32 8.71
C VAL A 37 21.10 34.24 7.54
N VAL A 38 21.66 34.15 6.35
CA VAL A 38 21.03 33.51 5.18
C VAL A 38 21.08 32.00 5.45
N GLY A 39 19.94 31.32 5.48
CA GLY A 39 19.88 29.87 5.65
C GLY A 39 18.47 29.37 5.38
N LEU A 40 18.21 28.95 4.14
CA LEU A 40 18.17 27.53 3.76
C LEU A 40 17.04 26.78 4.45
N SER A 41 16.02 26.52 3.63
CA SER A 41 15.03 25.46 3.71
C SER A 41 15.35 24.36 4.73
N SER A 42 14.54 24.25 5.78
CA SER A 42 14.43 23.06 6.59
C SER A 42 13.74 21.95 5.77
N HIS A 43 14.53 21.17 5.03
CA HIS A 43 14.07 19.90 4.48
C HIS A 43 14.16 18.82 5.56
N SER A 44 12.98 18.27 5.84
CA SER A 44 12.71 17.11 6.68
C SER A 44 13.57 15.90 6.29
N GLN A 45 14.13 15.23 7.29
CA GLN A 45 14.79 13.94 7.13
C GLN A 45 13.75 12.82 6.92
N GLU A 46 13.96 12.06 5.83
CA GLU A 46 13.12 11.00 5.24
C GLU A 46 13.14 9.67 6.02
N LYS A 47 12.04 8.89 6.03
CA LYS A 47 11.91 7.68 6.87
C LYS A 47 10.71 6.75 6.34
N TRP A 48 10.70 5.39 6.52
CA TRP A 48 9.91 4.28 5.83
C TRP A 48 8.74 3.49 6.59
N ALA A 49 8.18 2.32 6.16
CA ALA A 49 6.72 1.97 6.10
C ALA A 49 5.83 0.83 6.83
N LEU A 50 4.64 1.11 7.49
CA LEU A 50 3.59 0.25 8.20
C LEU A 50 2.09 0.76 8.23
N THR A 51 1.10 -0.16 8.33
CA THR A 51 -0.21 0.08 9.01
C THR A 51 -0.07 -0.33 10.47
N ALA A 52 -0.34 0.60 11.38
CA ALA A 52 -0.09 0.48 12.80
C ALA A 52 -1.41 0.53 13.58
N VAL A 53 -1.50 -0.28 14.63
CA VAL A 53 -2.51 -0.14 15.68
C VAL A 53 -1.80 0.30 16.95
N CYS A 54 -2.22 1.44 17.53
CA CYS A 54 -1.73 1.91 18.82
C CYS A 54 -2.91 1.90 19.81
N GLY A 55 -2.83 1.08 20.86
CA GLY A 55 -3.75 1.11 22.00
C GLY A 55 -3.14 1.93 23.14
N LYS A 56 -3.87 2.90 23.69
CA LYS A 56 -3.51 3.53 24.96
C LYS A 56 -4.36 2.96 26.08
N PHE A 57 -3.73 2.37 27.08
CA PHE A 57 -4.35 2.09 28.38
C PHE A 57 -4.31 3.36 29.24
N PRO A 58 -5.33 3.62 30.08
CA PRO A 58 -5.33 4.75 30.99
C PRO A 58 -4.32 4.50 32.14
N GLY A 59 -3.13 5.08 32.02
CA GLY A 59 -2.24 5.41 33.15
C GLY A 59 -0.80 4.86 33.08
N SER A 60 0.16 5.70 32.68
CA SER A 60 1.55 5.74 33.21
C SER A 60 2.41 6.82 32.53
N PHE A 61 3.18 7.57 33.35
CA PHE A 61 4.09 8.70 33.02
C PHE A 61 5.51 8.25 32.55
N PRO A 62 6.42 9.14 32.07
CA PRO A 62 7.55 8.82 31.18
C PRO A 62 8.91 8.65 31.90
N PRO A 63 9.98 8.23 31.19
CA PRO A 63 11.26 8.91 31.44
C PRO A 63 12.21 9.13 30.23
N SER A 64 12.80 10.34 30.25
CA SER A 64 14.20 10.77 29.98
C SER A 64 15.01 10.17 28.83
N GLY A 65 15.50 11.05 27.94
CA GLY A 65 16.59 10.77 27.02
C GLY A 65 17.98 11.10 27.58
N SER A 66 19.01 10.45 27.03
CA SER A 66 20.35 11.02 26.74
C SER A 66 21.31 9.92 26.27
N THR A 67 21.28 9.53 24.99
CA THR A 67 22.37 8.74 24.36
C THR A 67 22.47 8.93 22.84
N VAL A 68 21.94 10.03 22.29
CA VAL A 68 21.67 10.15 20.84
C VAL A 68 22.78 10.85 20.03
N LEU A 69 23.81 11.44 20.65
CA LEU A 69 24.68 12.37 19.91
C LEU A 69 25.94 11.77 19.26
N HIS A 70 26.39 10.56 19.60
CA HIS A 70 27.64 10.02 19.04
C HIS A 70 27.49 9.00 17.89
N THR A 71 26.28 8.53 17.59
CA THR A 71 26.05 7.52 16.53
C THR A 71 25.61 8.11 15.19
N ALA A 72 25.25 9.40 15.15
CA ALA A 72 24.80 10.11 13.95
C ALA A 72 25.95 10.49 13.00
N GLU A 73 27.15 10.77 13.52
CA GLU A 73 28.30 11.18 12.71
C GLU A 73 28.86 10.04 11.85
N TRP A 74 28.84 8.80 12.35
CA TRP A 74 29.31 7.62 11.60
C TRP A 74 28.44 7.26 10.39
N LEU A 75 27.13 7.55 10.44
CA LEU A 75 26.20 7.26 9.35
C LEU A 75 26.24 8.32 8.24
N LEU A 76 26.61 9.56 8.55
CA LEU A 76 26.76 10.64 7.56
C LEU A 76 27.95 10.38 6.62
N GLU A 77 29.08 9.91 7.16
CA GLU A 77 30.29 9.62 6.37
C GLU A 77 30.07 8.51 5.31
N LYS A 78 29.32 7.44 5.66
CA LYS A 78 29.00 6.36 4.72
C LYS A 78 27.93 6.74 3.68
N ALA A 79 27.05 7.67 4.01
CA ALA A 79 26.03 8.17 3.08
C ALA A 79 26.64 9.10 2.01
N GLU A 80 27.58 9.97 2.38
CA GLU A 80 28.26 10.87 1.43
C GLU A 80 29.12 10.12 0.41
N TYR A 81 29.80 9.05 0.83
CA TYR A 81 30.59 8.20 -0.07
C TYR A 81 29.71 7.53 -1.14
N ARG A 82 28.51 7.03 -0.76
CA ARG A 82 27.56 6.41 -1.70
C ARG A 82 26.91 7.42 -2.65
N LEU A 83 26.65 8.65 -2.19
CA LEU A 83 26.10 9.73 -3.01
C LEU A 83 27.10 10.26 -4.05
N ARG A 84 28.41 10.34 -3.71
CA ARG A 84 29.47 10.69 -4.67
C ARG A 84 29.61 9.66 -5.80
N LYS A 85 29.45 8.37 -5.49
CA LYS A 85 29.49 7.28 -6.49
C LYS A 85 28.31 7.35 -7.46
N ASN A 86 27.11 7.64 -6.96
CA ASN A 86 25.90 7.73 -7.79
C ASN A 86 25.83 9.01 -8.65
N ARG A 87 26.43 10.13 -8.21
CA ARG A 87 26.51 11.35 -9.04
C ARG A 87 27.43 11.22 -10.25
N ARG A 88 28.50 10.41 -10.16
CA ARG A 88 29.36 10.12 -11.32
C ARG A 88 28.63 9.30 -12.40
N LEU A 89 27.85 8.31 -11.98
CA LEU A 89 27.05 7.48 -12.90
C LEU A 89 25.94 8.29 -13.60
N ALA A 90 25.30 9.24 -12.89
CA ALA A 90 24.25 10.10 -13.47
C ALA A 90 24.80 11.20 -14.41
N GLN A 91 26.10 11.53 -14.35
CA GLN A 91 26.72 12.48 -15.28
C GLN A 91 27.14 11.82 -16.59
N GLU A 92 27.50 10.54 -16.58
CA GLU A 92 27.84 9.78 -17.79
C GLU A 92 26.59 9.47 -18.65
N GLU A 93 25.40 9.34 -18.04
CA GLU A 93 24.15 9.04 -18.74
C GLU A 93 23.54 10.26 -19.48
N ASN A 94 23.93 11.49 -19.11
CA ASN A 94 23.39 12.74 -19.70
C ASN A 94 24.12 13.22 -20.97
N VAL A 95 25.15 12.50 -21.44
CA VAL A 95 25.92 12.88 -22.65
C VAL A 95 25.36 12.24 -23.93
N LEU A 96 24.40 11.31 -23.83
CA LEU A 96 23.93 10.49 -24.96
C LEU A 96 22.43 10.63 -25.30
N LYS A 97 21.91 11.85 -25.54
CA LYS A 97 20.65 12.03 -26.33
C LYS A 97 20.66 13.33 -27.17
N PRO A 98 20.35 13.28 -28.49
CA PRO A 98 20.34 14.46 -29.36
C PRO A 98 19.04 15.29 -29.22
N LYS A 99 19.18 16.61 -29.36
CA LYS A 99 18.14 17.65 -29.27
C LYS A 99 17.20 17.67 -30.48
N LEU A 100 15.89 17.66 -30.24
CA LEU A 100 14.89 18.27 -31.14
C LEU A 100 13.93 19.13 -30.30
N ARG A 101 13.76 20.39 -30.72
CA ARG A 101 12.98 21.47 -30.09
C ARG A 101 11.84 21.87 -31.02
N GLY A 102 10.64 22.12 -30.48
CA GLY A 102 9.64 23.01 -31.10
C GLY A 102 8.18 22.72 -30.75
N GLY A 103 7.45 23.75 -30.30
CA GLY A 103 5.97 23.82 -30.34
C GLY A 103 5.24 23.79 -28.99
N ARG A 104 4.22 24.65 -28.83
CA ARG A 104 3.59 25.09 -27.56
C ARG A 104 2.14 24.58 -27.38
N THR A 105 1.66 24.73 -26.14
CA THR A 105 0.27 24.95 -25.63
C THR A 105 -0.75 23.80 -25.57
N GLY A 106 -1.38 23.66 -24.38
CA GLY A 106 -2.72 23.07 -24.21
C GLY A 106 -2.83 21.97 -23.14
N GLY A 107 -3.53 22.27 -22.04
CA GLY A 107 -4.20 21.31 -21.13
C GLY A 107 -3.44 20.03 -20.77
N GLY A 108 -2.65 20.07 -19.70
CA GLY A 108 -2.07 18.86 -19.13
C GLY A 108 -3.14 18.01 -18.44
N VAL A 109 -3.85 17.17 -19.21
CA VAL A 109 -4.53 15.99 -18.68
C VAL A 109 -3.46 15.14 -18.00
N ARG A 110 -3.40 15.19 -16.67
CA ARG A 110 -2.63 14.21 -15.90
C ARG A 110 -3.33 12.87 -16.09
N ARG A 111 -2.93 12.12 -17.12
CA ARG A 111 -3.32 10.72 -17.32
C ARG A 111 -2.89 9.92 -16.10
N GLY A 112 -3.80 9.81 -15.13
CA GLY A 112 -3.66 9.02 -13.93
C GLY A 112 -4.20 7.63 -14.19
N SER A 113 -3.37 6.74 -14.73
CA SER A 113 -3.59 5.30 -14.52
C SER A 113 -2.28 4.73 -14.00
N ARG A 114 -2.15 4.69 -12.66
CA ARG A 114 -1.04 4.06 -11.93
C ARG A 114 -1.63 3.35 -10.71
N CYS A 115 -2.10 2.13 -10.97
CA CYS A 115 -2.80 1.27 -10.03
C CYS A 115 -1.86 0.30 -9.31
N ALA A 116 -1.39 0.65 -8.12
CA ALA A 116 -0.89 -0.36 -7.19
C ALA A 116 -1.33 -0.06 -5.76
N GLY A 117 -1.24 -1.04 -4.86
CA GLY A 117 -1.76 -0.91 -3.50
C GLY A 117 -3.24 -1.30 -3.36
N GLU A 118 -3.59 -2.49 -3.83
CA GLU A 118 -4.97 -3.05 -3.78
C GLU A 118 -5.07 -4.23 -2.79
N SER A 119 -4.28 -4.27 -1.72
CA SER A 119 -4.34 -5.41 -0.79
C SER A 119 -5.55 -5.41 0.16
N GLY A 120 -6.37 -4.36 0.15
CA GLY A 120 -7.59 -4.24 0.96
C GLY A 120 -7.44 -3.53 2.31
N LYS A 121 -6.30 -2.88 2.59
CA LYS A 121 -6.05 -2.09 3.82
C LYS A 121 -7.17 -1.08 4.10
N SER A 122 -7.46 -0.21 3.14
CA SER A 122 -8.52 0.80 3.28
C SER A 122 -9.90 0.18 3.44
N THR A 123 -10.14 -0.99 2.86
CA THR A 123 -11.40 -1.74 3.06
C THR A 123 -11.53 -2.23 4.50
N ILE A 124 -10.44 -2.72 5.11
CA ILE A 124 -10.44 -3.12 6.53
C ILE A 124 -10.70 -1.91 7.44
N VAL A 125 -10.10 -0.75 7.13
CA VAL A 125 -10.35 0.48 7.91
C VAL A 125 -11.81 0.90 7.81
N LYS A 126 -12.41 0.82 6.61
CA LYS A 126 -13.85 1.07 6.44
C LYS A 126 -14.70 0.09 7.27
N GLN A 127 -14.31 -1.18 7.34
CA GLN A 127 -15.01 -2.17 8.17
C GLN A 127 -14.97 -1.82 9.66
N MET A 128 -13.89 -1.22 10.17
CA MET A 128 -13.84 -0.79 11.58
C MET A 128 -14.97 0.20 11.91
N LYS A 129 -15.28 1.12 10.98
CA LYS A 129 -16.41 2.04 11.13
C LYS A 129 -17.76 1.30 11.10
N ILE A 130 -17.91 0.31 10.22
CA ILE A 130 -19.12 -0.52 10.12
C ILE A 130 -19.38 -1.32 11.38
N ILE A 131 -18.34 -1.94 11.93
CA ILE A 131 -18.46 -2.89 13.04
C ILE A 131 -18.49 -2.15 14.39
N HIS A 132 -17.80 -1.01 14.52
CA HIS A 132 -17.56 -0.36 15.82
C HIS A 132 -18.07 1.09 15.93
N GLU A 133 -18.61 1.69 14.86
CA GLU A 133 -19.08 3.09 14.85
C GLU A 133 -20.43 3.29 14.11
N ASP A 134 -21.39 2.38 14.31
CA ASP A 134 -22.74 2.42 13.72
C ASP A 134 -22.79 2.43 12.17
N GLY A 135 -21.65 2.26 11.51
CA GLY A 135 -21.50 2.27 10.06
C GLY A 135 -21.58 3.64 9.41
N TYR A 136 -21.88 3.62 8.11
CA TYR A 136 -21.97 4.83 7.30
C TYR A 136 -23.40 5.36 7.31
N SER A 137 -23.56 6.61 7.76
CA SER A 137 -24.82 7.35 7.63
C SER A 137 -25.21 7.54 6.17
N GLU A 138 -26.48 7.89 5.92
CA GLU A 138 -26.97 8.16 4.57
C GLU A 138 -26.21 9.34 3.92
N GLU A 139 -25.89 10.36 4.70
CA GLU A 139 -25.12 11.53 4.29
C GLU A 139 -23.69 11.16 3.90
N GLU A 140 -23.03 10.30 4.68
CA GLU A 140 -21.70 9.79 4.33
C GLU A 140 -21.76 8.91 3.08
N CYS A 141 -22.75 8.01 2.98
CA CYS A 141 -22.96 7.18 1.80
C CYS A 141 -23.13 8.03 0.53
N LYS A 142 -23.89 9.13 0.59
CA LYS A 142 -24.06 10.07 -0.54
C LYS A 142 -22.73 10.65 -1.02
N GLN A 143 -21.75 10.88 -0.14
CA GLN A 143 -20.43 11.40 -0.53
C GLN A 143 -19.63 10.39 -1.39
N TYR A 144 -19.91 9.09 -1.25
CA TYR A 144 -19.28 8.05 -2.07
C TYR A 144 -19.93 7.87 -3.44
N ARG A 145 -21.07 8.52 -3.73
CA ARG A 145 -21.81 8.33 -4.98
C ARG A 145 -20.96 8.64 -6.21
N ALA A 146 -20.29 9.80 -6.22
CA ALA A 146 -19.40 10.19 -7.30
C ALA A 146 -18.22 9.21 -7.48
N VAL A 147 -17.73 8.64 -6.37
CA VAL A 147 -16.64 7.65 -6.39
C VAL A 147 -17.11 6.33 -7.01
N VAL A 148 -18.31 5.87 -6.67
CA VAL A 148 -18.93 4.69 -7.30
C VAL A 148 -19.05 4.91 -8.80
N TYR A 149 -19.61 6.04 -9.23
CA TYR A 149 -19.76 6.38 -10.66
C TYR A 149 -18.42 6.39 -11.38
N SER A 150 -17.42 7.09 -10.81
CA SER A 150 -16.07 7.12 -11.36
C SER A 150 -15.47 5.71 -11.47
N ASN A 151 -15.61 4.87 -10.45
CA ASN A 151 -15.12 3.48 -10.48
C ASN A 151 -15.82 2.63 -11.56
N THR A 152 -17.12 2.78 -11.75
CA THR A 152 -17.89 2.09 -12.78
C THR A 152 -17.42 2.51 -14.18
N ILE A 153 -17.36 3.82 -14.44
CA ILE A 153 -16.94 4.39 -15.73
C ILE A 153 -15.50 3.99 -16.07
N GLN A 154 -14.58 4.12 -15.11
CA GLN A 154 -13.17 3.75 -15.32
C GLN A 154 -12.99 2.26 -15.56
N SER A 155 -13.79 1.40 -14.91
CA SER A 155 -13.72 -0.04 -15.10
C SER A 155 -14.09 -0.44 -16.53
N ILE A 156 -15.23 0.03 -17.04
CA ILE A 156 -15.61 -0.28 -18.43
C ILE A 156 -14.64 0.34 -19.44
N MET A 157 -14.18 1.59 -19.23
CA MET A 157 -13.18 2.21 -20.10
C MET A 157 -11.86 1.42 -20.13
N ALA A 158 -11.44 0.83 -19.01
CA ALA A 158 -10.23 0.00 -18.95
C ALA A 158 -10.39 -1.29 -19.79
N ILE A 159 -11.55 -1.94 -19.70
CA ILE A 159 -11.87 -3.14 -20.51
C ILE A 159 -11.87 -2.79 -22.00
N ILE A 160 -12.57 -1.73 -22.40
CA ILE A 160 -12.63 -1.30 -23.82
C ILE A 160 -11.24 -0.93 -24.37
N LYS A 161 -10.39 -0.26 -23.57
CA LYS A 161 -8.99 -0.01 -23.96
C LYS A 161 -8.19 -1.31 -24.12
N ALA A 162 -8.40 -2.27 -23.22
CA ALA A 162 -7.72 -3.56 -23.27
C ALA A 162 -8.15 -4.38 -24.49
N MET A 163 -9.40 -4.31 -24.93
CA MET A 163 -9.85 -4.96 -26.18
C MET A 163 -9.01 -4.55 -27.38
N GLY A 164 -8.72 -3.25 -27.53
CA GLY A 164 -7.85 -2.74 -28.60
C GLY A 164 -6.43 -3.30 -28.53
N ASN A 165 -5.86 -3.41 -27.33
CA ASN A 165 -4.50 -3.94 -27.12
C ASN A 165 -4.43 -5.45 -27.35
N LEU A 166 -5.45 -6.18 -26.90
CA LEU A 166 -5.55 -7.64 -27.01
C LEU A 166 -6.14 -8.11 -28.35
N LYS A 167 -6.51 -7.15 -29.21
CA LYS A 167 -7.15 -7.38 -30.52
C LYS A 167 -8.41 -8.24 -30.42
N ILE A 168 -9.24 -7.94 -29.44
CA ILE A 168 -10.54 -8.59 -29.25
C ILE A 168 -11.58 -7.73 -29.96
N GLU A 169 -12.30 -8.33 -30.90
CA GLU A 169 -13.40 -7.68 -31.60
C GLU A 169 -14.68 -7.72 -30.75
N TYR A 170 -15.58 -6.76 -30.99
CA TYR A 170 -16.94 -6.82 -30.44
C TYR A 170 -17.70 -7.96 -31.08
N GLU A 171 -18.60 -8.58 -30.33
CA GLU A 171 -19.53 -9.57 -30.91
C GLU A 171 -20.55 -8.86 -31.80
N ASP A 172 -21.08 -7.74 -31.33
CA ASP A 172 -21.94 -6.86 -32.11
C ASP A 172 -21.16 -5.64 -32.62
N SER A 173 -20.94 -5.56 -33.94
CA SER A 173 -20.22 -4.46 -34.58
C SER A 173 -20.78 -3.06 -34.27
N SER A 174 -22.07 -2.94 -33.94
CA SER A 174 -22.69 -1.66 -33.55
C SER A 174 -22.15 -1.11 -32.22
N ARG A 175 -21.55 -1.97 -31.37
CA ARG A 175 -20.88 -1.56 -30.12
C ARG A 175 -19.68 -0.65 -30.36
N THR A 176 -19.15 -0.59 -31.58
CA THR A 176 -18.09 0.36 -31.96
C THR A 176 -18.52 1.81 -31.73
N ASP A 177 -19.77 2.15 -32.04
CA ASP A 177 -20.29 3.51 -31.83
C ASP A 177 -20.59 3.76 -30.35
N ASP A 178 -21.07 2.75 -29.62
CA ASP A 178 -21.23 2.81 -28.16
C ASP A 178 -19.90 3.08 -27.45
N ALA A 179 -18.80 2.45 -27.90
CA ALA A 179 -17.47 2.72 -27.35
C ALA A 179 -17.01 4.16 -27.61
N ARG A 180 -17.32 4.74 -28.78
CA ARG A 180 -17.03 6.16 -29.07
C ARG A 180 -17.85 7.08 -28.16
N GLN A 181 -19.14 6.78 -27.98
CA GLN A 181 -20.01 7.54 -27.08
C GLN A 181 -19.53 7.47 -25.62
N LEU A 182 -19.11 6.29 -25.16
CA LEU A 182 -18.53 6.11 -23.82
C LEU A 182 -17.36 7.08 -23.59
N PHE A 183 -16.38 7.13 -24.49
CA PHE A 183 -15.24 8.04 -24.35
C PHE A 183 -15.64 9.52 -24.44
N SER A 184 -16.63 9.86 -25.28
CA SER A 184 -17.12 11.23 -25.40
C SER A 184 -17.84 11.71 -24.13
N LEU A 185 -18.68 10.86 -23.54
CA LEU A 185 -19.51 11.22 -22.39
C LEU A 185 -18.80 11.05 -21.04
N SER A 186 -17.79 10.18 -20.97
CA SER A 186 -17.09 9.87 -19.71
C SER A 186 -16.40 11.07 -19.06
N ALA A 187 -15.82 11.98 -19.85
CA ALA A 187 -15.10 13.13 -19.30
C ALA A 187 -16.04 14.07 -18.50
N ASP A 188 -17.18 14.41 -19.08
CA ASP A 188 -18.17 15.30 -18.44
C ASP A 188 -18.81 14.63 -17.22
N ALA A 189 -19.09 13.33 -17.30
CA ALA A 189 -19.65 12.55 -16.20
C ALA A 189 -18.68 12.46 -15.01
N GLU A 190 -17.39 12.28 -15.25
CA GLU A 190 -16.36 12.29 -14.21
C GLU A 190 -16.23 13.66 -13.55
N GLU A 191 -16.27 14.76 -14.32
CA GLU A 191 -16.17 16.12 -13.79
C GLU A 191 -17.38 16.49 -12.92
N GLN A 192 -18.58 16.07 -13.35
CA GLN A 192 -19.83 16.36 -12.62
C GLN A 192 -20.10 15.37 -11.48
N GLY A 193 -19.34 14.27 -11.38
CA GLY A 193 -19.60 13.20 -10.42
C GLY A 193 -20.98 12.57 -10.61
N SER A 194 -21.44 12.46 -11.85
CA SER A 194 -22.78 11.98 -12.22
C SER A 194 -22.71 10.77 -13.15
N LEU A 195 -23.81 10.02 -13.26
CA LEU A 195 -23.95 8.93 -14.23
C LEU A 195 -25.22 9.20 -15.06
N PRO A 196 -25.12 9.95 -16.16
CA PRO A 196 -26.25 10.25 -17.03
C PRO A 196 -26.90 8.99 -17.60
N GLU A 197 -28.21 9.01 -17.83
CA GLU A 197 -28.97 7.86 -18.34
C GLU A 197 -28.47 7.39 -19.71
N ASP A 198 -28.08 8.32 -20.59
CA ASP A 198 -27.53 7.97 -21.90
C ASP A 198 -26.20 7.22 -21.76
N LEU A 199 -25.35 7.66 -20.82
CA LEU A 199 -24.09 6.99 -20.51
C LEU A 199 -24.32 5.61 -19.87
N SER A 200 -25.25 5.49 -18.92
CA SER A 200 -25.54 4.19 -18.29
C SER A 200 -26.06 3.17 -19.30
N LYS A 201 -26.93 3.57 -20.24
CA LYS A 201 -27.41 2.70 -21.32
C LYS A 201 -26.29 2.27 -22.26
N VAL A 202 -25.35 3.17 -22.59
CA VAL A 202 -24.15 2.82 -23.37
C VAL A 202 -23.30 1.78 -22.64
N ILE A 203 -23.02 2.00 -21.35
CA ILE A 203 -22.24 1.06 -20.53
C ILE A 203 -22.95 -0.29 -20.44
N GLN A 204 -24.28 -0.31 -20.28
CA GLN A 204 -25.06 -1.54 -20.21
C GLN A 204 -24.94 -2.37 -21.50
N ARG A 205 -25.08 -1.74 -22.67
CA ARG A 205 -24.93 -2.43 -23.97
C ARG A 205 -23.52 -2.94 -24.19
N LEU A 206 -22.51 -2.16 -23.82
CA LEU A 206 -21.12 -2.60 -23.89
C LEU A 206 -20.87 -3.77 -22.95
N TRP A 207 -21.33 -3.70 -21.70
CA TRP A 207 -21.13 -4.78 -20.73
C TRP A 207 -21.80 -6.09 -21.14
N ALA A 208 -22.93 -6.02 -21.84
CA ALA A 208 -23.62 -7.20 -22.35
C ALA A 208 -22.97 -7.85 -23.59
N ASP A 209 -22.00 -7.19 -24.24
CA ASP A 209 -21.33 -7.73 -25.43
C ASP A 209 -20.38 -8.88 -25.08
N GLY A 210 -20.43 -9.98 -25.85
CA GLY A 210 -19.58 -11.15 -25.58
C GLY A 210 -18.09 -10.91 -25.84
N GLY A 211 -17.72 -9.98 -26.72
CA GLY A 211 -16.34 -9.54 -26.89
C GLY A 211 -15.82 -8.79 -25.66
N VAL A 212 -16.64 -7.91 -25.08
CA VAL A 212 -16.35 -7.22 -23.82
C VAL A 212 -16.24 -8.21 -22.66
N GLN A 213 -17.17 -9.16 -22.54
CA GLN A 213 -17.09 -10.22 -21.52
C GLN A 213 -15.85 -11.09 -21.70
N SER A 214 -15.51 -11.47 -22.93
CA SER A 214 -14.28 -12.21 -23.23
C SER A 214 -13.03 -11.44 -22.79
N CYS A 215 -12.98 -10.12 -23.05
CA CYS A 215 -11.89 -9.27 -22.56
C CYS A 215 -11.84 -9.18 -21.03
N PHE A 216 -12.99 -9.14 -20.36
CA PHE A 216 -13.07 -9.15 -18.91
C PHE A 216 -12.53 -10.46 -18.29
N THR A 217 -12.79 -11.62 -18.90
CA THR A 217 -12.20 -12.89 -18.42
C THR A 217 -10.67 -12.91 -18.48
N ARG A 218 -10.09 -12.10 -19.37
CA ARG A 218 -8.64 -11.90 -19.54
C ARG A 218 -8.08 -10.72 -18.73
N ALA A 219 -8.81 -10.25 -17.71
CA ALA A 219 -8.44 -9.10 -16.89
C ALA A 219 -7.06 -9.20 -16.22
N ARG A 220 -6.44 -10.38 -16.12
CA ARG A 220 -5.06 -10.52 -15.62
C ARG A 220 -4.00 -9.91 -16.56
N GLU A 221 -4.32 -9.75 -17.84
CA GLU A 221 -3.41 -9.22 -18.87
C GLU A 221 -3.32 -7.69 -18.86
N TYR A 222 -4.13 -7.02 -18.05
CA TYR A 222 -4.15 -5.56 -17.91
C TYR A 222 -4.55 -5.14 -16.49
N GLN A 223 -4.62 -3.84 -16.23
CA GLN A 223 -4.95 -3.31 -14.91
C GLN A 223 -6.45 -3.02 -14.83
N LEU A 224 -7.17 -3.83 -14.06
CA LEU A 224 -8.60 -3.68 -13.81
C LEU A 224 -8.91 -3.67 -12.30
N ASN A 225 -9.97 -2.96 -11.90
CA ASN A 225 -10.44 -2.97 -10.53
C ASN A 225 -11.18 -4.27 -10.20
N ASP A 226 -10.90 -4.89 -9.04
CA ASP A 226 -11.57 -6.15 -8.64
C ASP A 226 -13.09 -5.99 -8.48
N SER A 227 -13.55 -4.77 -8.18
CA SER A 227 -14.98 -4.45 -8.04
C SER A 227 -15.67 -4.11 -9.37
N ALA A 228 -14.99 -4.25 -10.52
CA ALA A 228 -15.55 -3.95 -11.83
C ALA A 228 -16.86 -4.72 -12.08
N ALA A 229 -16.84 -6.05 -11.95
CA ALA A 229 -18.04 -6.87 -12.15
C ALA A 229 -19.15 -6.53 -11.17
N TYR A 230 -18.83 -6.23 -9.91
CA TYR A 230 -19.83 -5.87 -8.91
C TYR A 230 -20.65 -4.65 -9.34
N TYR A 231 -19.99 -3.58 -9.79
CA TYR A 231 -20.70 -2.37 -10.22
C TYR A 231 -21.36 -2.53 -11.60
N LEU A 232 -20.70 -3.20 -12.55
CA LEU A 232 -21.23 -3.33 -13.91
C LEU A 232 -22.45 -4.26 -13.98
N ASN A 233 -22.51 -5.28 -13.11
CA ASN A 233 -23.68 -6.16 -12.99
C ASN A 233 -24.88 -5.45 -12.34
N ASP A 234 -24.64 -4.50 -11.45
CA ASP A 234 -25.68 -3.73 -10.72
C ASP A 234 -25.94 -2.34 -11.32
N LEU A 235 -25.58 -2.12 -12.58
CA LEU A 235 -25.62 -0.81 -13.20
C LEU A 235 -27.02 -0.16 -13.17
N GLU A 236 -28.08 -0.96 -13.29
CA GLU A 236 -29.46 -0.48 -13.23
C GLU A 236 -29.79 0.15 -11.87
N ARG A 237 -29.31 -0.44 -10.76
CA ARG A 237 -29.48 0.10 -9.41
C ARG A 237 -28.68 1.39 -9.23
N ILE A 238 -27.45 1.41 -9.73
CA ILE A 238 -26.50 2.52 -9.60
C ILE A 238 -26.93 3.74 -10.43
N ALA A 239 -27.54 3.52 -11.59
CA ALA A 239 -27.96 4.57 -12.51
C ALA A 239 -29.26 5.29 -12.12
N LYS A 240 -29.96 4.85 -11.07
CA LYS A 240 -31.19 5.53 -10.61
C LYS A 240 -30.88 6.96 -10.12
N SER A 241 -31.82 7.88 -10.36
CA SER A 241 -31.67 9.28 -9.95
C SER A 241 -31.61 9.45 -8.43
N ASP A 242 -32.37 8.65 -7.70
CA ASP A 242 -32.42 8.56 -6.24
C ASP A 242 -31.39 7.59 -5.63
N TYR A 243 -30.43 7.10 -6.42
CA TYR A 243 -29.40 6.18 -5.95
C TYR A 243 -28.61 6.77 -4.77
N ILE A 244 -28.60 6.02 -3.67
CA ILE A 244 -27.75 6.22 -2.51
C ILE A 244 -26.87 4.97 -2.37
N PRO A 245 -25.53 5.12 -2.34
CA PRO A 245 -24.64 3.99 -2.13
C PRO A 245 -24.96 3.22 -0.86
N THR A 246 -24.93 1.90 -0.95
CA THR A 246 -25.02 1.02 0.21
C THR A 246 -23.68 0.94 0.92
N GLN A 247 -23.64 0.44 2.16
CA GLN A 247 -22.37 0.15 2.84
C GLN A 247 -21.48 -0.81 2.02
N GLN A 248 -22.09 -1.75 1.30
CA GLN A 248 -21.37 -2.66 0.40
C GLN A 248 -20.73 -1.93 -0.79
N ASP A 249 -21.42 -0.94 -1.35
CA ASP A 249 -20.85 -0.07 -2.40
C ASP A 249 -19.68 0.73 -1.81
N VAL A 250 -19.85 1.33 -0.64
CA VAL A 250 -18.79 2.09 0.05
C VAL A 250 -17.55 1.23 0.29
N LEU A 251 -17.70 -0.02 0.77
CA LEU A 251 -16.59 -0.96 0.98
C LEU A 251 -15.83 -1.28 -0.31
N ARG A 252 -16.55 -1.40 -1.43
CA ARG A 252 -16.00 -1.72 -2.75
C ARG A 252 -15.49 -0.50 -3.51
N THR A 253 -15.70 0.72 -3.01
CA THR A 253 -15.11 1.91 -3.63
C THR A 253 -13.60 1.89 -3.50
N ARG A 254 -12.97 2.27 -4.59
CA ARG A 254 -11.54 2.35 -4.75
C ARG A 254 -11.13 3.80 -4.93
N VAL A 255 -10.43 4.30 -3.93
CA VAL A 255 -9.71 5.56 -3.96
C VAL A 255 -8.25 5.25 -3.66
N LYS A 256 -7.33 5.78 -4.46
CA LYS A 256 -5.91 5.64 -4.16
C LYS A 256 -5.59 6.40 -2.88
N THR A 257 -5.27 5.68 -1.81
CA THR A 257 -4.82 6.29 -0.56
C THR A 257 -3.48 7.00 -0.79
N THR A 258 -3.49 8.32 -0.59
CA THR A 258 -2.29 9.16 -0.59
C THR A 258 -2.08 9.71 0.80
N GLY A 259 -0.86 9.55 1.34
CA GLY A 259 -0.58 9.95 2.72
C GLY A 259 -1.02 8.90 3.75
N ILE A 260 -1.37 9.39 4.94
CA ILE A 260 -1.69 8.63 6.13
C ILE A 260 -3.07 9.08 6.60
N VAL A 261 -3.97 8.14 6.83
CA VAL A 261 -5.29 8.37 7.40
C VAL A 261 -5.32 7.72 8.77
N GLU A 262 -5.64 8.49 9.81
CA GLU A 262 -5.81 8.00 11.18
C GLU A 262 -7.31 7.85 11.47
N THR A 263 -7.71 6.69 11.96
CA THR A 263 -9.08 6.37 12.37
C THR A 263 -9.07 5.91 13.81
N HIS A 264 -9.98 6.46 14.62
CA HIS A 264 -10.15 6.08 16.01
C HIS A 264 -11.43 5.27 16.12
N PHE A 265 -11.46 4.27 16.99
CA PHE A 265 -12.69 3.57 17.35
C PHE A 265 -12.52 2.92 18.72
N THR A 266 -13.63 2.53 19.35
CA THR A 266 -13.62 1.84 20.64
C THR A 266 -14.13 0.43 20.47
N PHE A 267 -13.40 -0.56 21.01
CA PHE A 267 -13.78 -1.95 20.94
C PHE A 267 -13.35 -2.70 22.21
N LYS A 268 -14.26 -3.47 22.83
CA LYS A 268 -14.06 -4.13 24.14
C LYS A 268 -13.46 -3.19 25.21
N ASP A 269 -13.99 -1.97 25.31
CA ASP A 269 -13.52 -0.89 26.21
C ASP A 269 -12.07 -0.42 25.97
N LEU A 270 -11.46 -0.81 24.85
CA LEU A 270 -10.15 -0.35 24.41
C LEU A 270 -10.30 0.70 23.32
N HIS A 271 -9.50 1.76 23.41
CA HIS A 271 -9.42 2.79 22.38
C HIS A 271 -8.34 2.44 21.36
N PHE A 272 -8.76 2.16 20.14
CA PHE A 272 -7.90 1.85 19.02
C PHE A 272 -7.58 3.09 18.20
N LYS A 273 -6.31 3.24 17.83
CA LYS A 273 -5.87 4.15 16.78
C LYS A 273 -5.29 3.35 15.62
N MET A 274 -5.99 3.35 14.49
CA MET A 274 -5.60 2.63 13.29
C MET A 274 -5.07 3.62 12.23
N PHE A 275 -3.92 3.30 11.63
CA PHE A 275 -3.29 4.12 10.61
C PHE A 275 -3.34 3.42 9.23
N ASP A 276 -4.14 3.92 8.29
CA ASP A 276 -4.11 3.50 6.88
C ASP A 276 -3.07 4.28 6.09
N VAL A 277 -2.19 3.57 5.40
CA VAL A 277 -1.08 4.16 4.64
C VAL A 277 -1.08 3.66 3.20
N GLY A 278 -0.76 4.55 2.27
CA GLY A 278 -0.76 4.22 0.84
C GLY A 278 0.22 3.10 0.49
N GLY A 279 -0.25 2.00 -0.09
CA GLY A 279 0.60 0.81 -0.36
C GLY A 279 1.61 0.94 -1.51
N GLN A 280 1.48 1.99 -2.34
CA GLN A 280 2.29 2.17 -3.56
C GLN A 280 3.76 2.51 -3.26
N ARG A 281 4.67 2.17 -4.18
CA ARG A 281 6.10 2.49 -4.03
C ARG A 281 6.34 3.98 -3.76
N SER A 282 5.55 4.88 -4.36
CA SER A 282 5.64 6.34 -4.15
C SER A 282 5.24 6.80 -2.75
N GLU A 283 4.40 6.04 -2.05
CA GLU A 283 3.85 6.40 -0.74
C GLU A 283 4.66 5.78 0.42
N ARG A 284 5.47 4.74 0.15
CA ARG A 284 6.27 4.02 1.16
C ARG A 284 7.24 4.90 1.95
N LYS A 285 7.67 6.03 1.38
CA LYS A 285 8.49 7.04 2.07
C LYS A 285 7.76 7.79 3.19
N LYS A 286 6.45 7.63 3.35
CA LYS A 286 5.65 8.39 4.34
C LYS A 286 5.32 7.59 5.57
N TRP A 287 5.21 6.27 5.45
CA TRP A 287 4.63 5.44 6.51
C TRP A 287 5.46 5.44 7.82
N ILE A 288 6.66 6.05 7.89
CA ILE A 288 7.44 6.16 9.15
C ILE A 288 6.85 7.07 10.17
N HIS A 289 6.02 7.99 9.70
CA HIS A 289 5.30 8.89 10.57
C HIS A 289 4.33 8.09 11.45
N CYS A 290 4.19 6.78 11.20
CA CYS A 290 3.38 5.82 11.95
C CYS A 290 4.21 4.78 12.73
N PHE A 291 5.55 4.86 12.83
CA PHE A 291 6.38 3.76 13.38
C PHE A 291 6.59 3.81 14.88
N GLU A 292 6.38 4.97 15.49
CA GLU A 292 6.62 5.15 16.91
C GLU A 292 5.38 4.74 17.71
N GLY A 293 5.58 3.87 18.72
CA GLY A 293 4.50 3.43 19.61
C GLY A 293 3.48 2.48 18.97
N VAL A 294 3.86 1.74 17.92
CA VAL A 294 2.98 0.74 17.30
C VAL A 294 2.90 -0.50 18.17
N THR A 295 1.69 -0.87 18.57
CA THR A 295 1.40 -2.10 19.30
C THR A 295 1.42 -3.32 18.36
N ALA A 296 0.76 -3.20 17.20
CA ALA A 296 0.67 -4.28 16.23
C ALA A 296 0.63 -3.79 14.78
N ILE A 297 1.10 -4.65 13.88
CA ILE A 297 1.12 -4.44 12.43
C ILE A 297 0.12 -5.38 11.80
N ILE A 298 -0.81 -4.83 11.01
CA ILE A 298 -1.68 -5.62 10.14
C ILE A 298 -1.12 -5.55 8.73
N PHE A 299 -0.48 -6.62 8.27
CA PHE A 299 0.05 -6.74 6.93
C PHE A 299 -0.94 -7.45 6.02
N CYS A 300 -1.46 -6.75 5.01
CA CYS A 300 -2.46 -7.31 4.09
C CYS A 300 -1.83 -7.76 2.77
N VAL A 301 -2.08 -9.02 2.40
CA VAL A 301 -1.70 -9.66 1.14
C VAL A 301 -2.97 -9.92 0.34
N ALA A 302 -2.97 -9.61 -0.95
CA ALA A 302 -4.05 -10.04 -1.85
C ALA A 302 -3.73 -11.44 -2.39
N LEU A 303 -4.42 -12.48 -1.91
CA LEU A 303 -4.25 -13.85 -2.39
C LEU A 303 -4.48 -13.94 -3.89
N SER A 304 -5.52 -13.28 -4.40
CA SER A 304 -5.88 -13.25 -5.82
C SER A 304 -4.87 -12.54 -6.73
N ALA A 305 -3.77 -11.97 -6.20
CA ALA A 305 -2.78 -11.24 -6.98
C ALA A 305 -1.62 -12.11 -7.50
N TYR A 306 -1.63 -13.43 -7.27
CA TYR A 306 -0.53 -14.33 -7.65
C TYR A 306 -0.26 -14.37 -9.15
N ASP A 307 -1.25 -14.11 -10.00
CA ASP A 307 -1.09 -14.10 -11.46
C ASP A 307 -1.10 -12.68 -12.07
N LEU A 308 -0.90 -11.65 -11.24
CA LEU A 308 -0.90 -10.25 -11.64
C LEU A 308 0.48 -9.62 -11.54
N VAL A 309 0.73 -8.62 -12.38
CA VAL A 309 1.93 -7.76 -12.34
C VAL A 309 1.61 -6.37 -11.77
N LEU A 310 2.61 -5.68 -11.23
CA LEU A 310 2.45 -4.33 -10.71
C LEU A 310 2.11 -3.36 -11.85
N ALA A 311 1.24 -2.37 -11.59
CA ALA A 311 1.01 -1.33 -12.60
C ALA A 311 2.20 -0.36 -12.73
N GLU A 312 3.08 -0.28 -11.74
CA GLU A 312 4.30 0.53 -11.86
C GLU A 312 5.44 -0.20 -12.56
N ASP A 313 5.33 -1.52 -12.74
CA ASP A 313 6.42 -2.41 -13.13
C ASP A 313 5.83 -3.75 -13.66
N GLU A 314 5.60 -3.80 -14.98
CA GLU A 314 4.92 -4.94 -15.65
C GLU A 314 5.75 -6.24 -15.65
N GLU A 315 7.04 -6.18 -15.26
CA GLU A 315 7.90 -7.36 -15.12
C GLU A 315 7.85 -7.97 -13.71
N MET A 316 7.32 -7.21 -12.74
CA MET A 316 7.32 -7.60 -11.33
C MET A 316 5.95 -8.15 -10.92
N ASN A 317 5.90 -9.44 -10.60
CA ASN A 317 4.72 -10.09 -10.03
C ASN A 317 4.31 -9.44 -8.68
N ARG A 318 3.01 -9.19 -8.50
CA ARG A 318 2.45 -8.52 -7.32
C ARG A 318 2.68 -9.30 -6.02
N MET A 319 2.57 -10.63 -6.06
CA MET A 319 2.79 -11.50 -4.89
C MET A 319 4.26 -11.49 -4.47
N HIS A 320 5.18 -11.60 -5.43
CA HIS A 320 6.62 -11.48 -5.15
C HIS A 320 6.99 -10.13 -4.53
N GLU A 321 6.39 -9.03 -4.99
CA GLU A 321 6.60 -7.71 -4.39
C GLU A 321 6.07 -7.67 -2.95
N SER A 322 4.90 -8.28 -2.72
CA SER A 322 4.30 -8.39 -1.39
C SER A 322 5.19 -9.19 -0.43
N MET A 323 5.77 -10.30 -0.89
CA MET A 323 6.72 -11.10 -0.12
C MET A 323 8.01 -10.34 0.20
N LYS A 324 8.60 -9.64 -0.77
CA LYS A 324 9.79 -8.79 -0.54
C LYS A 324 9.51 -7.71 0.51
N LEU A 325 8.35 -7.08 0.43
CA LEU A 325 7.94 -6.07 1.39
C LEU A 325 7.71 -6.69 2.78
N PHE A 326 7.07 -7.86 2.85
CA PHE A 326 6.84 -8.57 4.11
C PHE A 326 8.16 -8.98 4.78
N ASP A 327 9.12 -9.54 4.05
CA ASP A 327 10.47 -9.86 4.58
C ASP A 327 11.13 -8.62 5.19
N SER A 328 11.06 -7.48 4.50
CA SER A 328 11.61 -6.22 4.99
C SER A 328 10.95 -5.70 6.26
N ILE A 329 9.64 -5.90 6.44
CA ILE A 329 8.90 -5.44 7.63
C ILE A 329 9.08 -6.43 8.77
N CYS A 330 8.87 -7.72 8.50
CA CYS A 330 8.93 -8.79 9.49
C CYS A 330 10.28 -8.84 10.21
N ASN A 331 11.36 -8.64 9.45
CA ASN A 331 12.73 -8.73 9.95
C ASN A 331 13.35 -7.35 10.28
N ASN A 332 12.56 -6.27 10.30
CA ASN A 332 13.04 -4.95 10.69
C ASN A 332 13.35 -4.89 12.19
N LYS A 333 14.47 -4.29 12.56
CA LYS A 333 14.87 -4.12 13.97
C LYS A 333 13.89 -3.26 14.77
N TRP A 334 13.24 -2.28 14.13
CA TRP A 334 12.22 -1.45 14.79
C TRP A 334 10.97 -2.23 15.21
N PHE A 335 10.70 -3.37 14.56
CA PHE A 335 9.52 -4.19 14.86
C PHE A 335 9.88 -5.49 15.56
N THR A 336 10.98 -5.50 16.32
CA THR A 336 11.41 -6.73 17.00
C THR A 336 10.36 -7.19 18.01
N GLU A 337 9.78 -6.25 18.76
CA GLU A 337 8.77 -6.50 19.81
C GLU A 337 7.33 -6.27 19.31
N THR A 338 7.17 -5.70 18.12
CA THR A 338 5.83 -5.42 17.56
C THR A 338 5.18 -6.70 17.03
N SER A 339 3.94 -6.95 17.47
CA SER A 339 3.13 -8.07 16.98
C SER A 339 2.84 -7.93 15.49
N ILE A 340 2.99 -9.02 14.72
CA ILE A 340 2.65 -9.05 13.29
C ILE A 340 1.45 -9.93 13.05
N ILE A 341 0.42 -9.34 12.47
CA ILE A 341 -0.78 -10.00 11.99
C ILE A 341 -0.72 -9.99 10.47
N LEU A 342 -0.85 -11.18 9.87
CA LEU A 342 -0.83 -11.37 8.43
C LEU A 342 -2.24 -11.66 7.93
N PHE A 343 -2.81 -10.74 7.16
CA PHE A 343 -4.09 -10.95 6.49
C PHE A 343 -3.86 -11.43 5.07
N LEU A 344 -4.23 -12.68 4.82
CA LEU A 344 -4.32 -13.27 3.50
C LEU A 344 -5.71 -12.96 2.94
N ASN A 345 -5.84 -11.79 2.35
CA ASN A 345 -7.10 -11.17 1.94
C ASN A 345 -7.53 -11.55 0.52
N LYS A 346 -8.79 -11.27 0.18
CA LYS A 346 -9.44 -11.61 -1.09
C LYS A 346 -9.51 -13.13 -1.32
N MET A 347 -9.77 -13.87 -0.24
CA MET A 347 -9.90 -15.32 -0.32
C MET A 347 -11.05 -15.75 -1.25
N ASP A 348 -12.12 -14.95 -1.32
CA ASP A 348 -13.27 -15.13 -2.21
C ASP A 348 -12.90 -15.06 -3.70
N LEU A 349 -12.04 -14.10 -4.07
CA LEU A 349 -11.54 -13.96 -5.43
C LEU A 349 -10.49 -15.02 -5.75
N PHE A 350 -9.68 -15.41 -4.76
CA PHE A 350 -8.68 -16.44 -4.91
C PHE A 350 -9.30 -17.82 -5.14
N GLU A 351 -10.34 -18.18 -4.37
CA GLU A 351 -11.07 -19.44 -4.50
C GLU A 351 -11.64 -19.64 -5.91
N LYS A 352 -12.24 -18.61 -6.50
CA LYS A 352 -12.74 -18.67 -7.89
C LYS A 352 -11.62 -18.72 -8.93
N LYS A 353 -10.50 -18.04 -8.67
CA LYS A 353 -9.41 -17.89 -9.64
C LYS A 353 -8.53 -19.13 -9.73
N ILE A 354 -8.26 -19.79 -8.61
CA ILE A 354 -7.34 -20.94 -8.56
C ILE A 354 -7.82 -22.11 -9.42
N GLU A 355 -9.13 -22.26 -9.64
CA GLU A 355 -9.71 -23.29 -10.50
C GLU A 355 -9.30 -23.17 -11.97
N HIS A 356 -8.88 -21.98 -12.43
CA HIS A 356 -8.62 -21.70 -13.84
C HIS A 356 -7.25 -21.07 -14.12
N SER A 357 -6.56 -20.54 -13.10
CA SER A 357 -5.23 -19.93 -13.24
C SER A 357 -4.26 -20.63 -12.29
N PRO A 358 -3.25 -21.38 -12.79
CA PRO A 358 -2.42 -22.22 -11.93
C PRO A 358 -1.50 -21.39 -11.03
N LEU A 359 -1.31 -21.83 -9.78
CA LEU A 359 -0.44 -21.15 -8.82
C LEU A 359 1.03 -21.13 -9.28
N THR A 360 1.42 -22.06 -10.17
CA THR A 360 2.76 -22.16 -10.74
C THR A 360 3.20 -20.95 -11.56
N ILE A 361 2.28 -20.07 -11.94
CA ILE A 361 2.61 -18.75 -12.52
C ILE A 361 3.45 -17.92 -11.54
N CYS A 362 3.11 -17.98 -10.25
CA CYS A 362 3.85 -17.29 -9.21
C CYS A 362 4.94 -18.17 -8.61
N PHE A 363 4.62 -19.44 -8.34
CA PHE A 363 5.48 -20.38 -7.63
C PHE A 363 5.75 -21.61 -8.50
N PRO A 364 6.71 -21.58 -9.43
CA PRO A 364 7.01 -22.69 -10.34
C PRO A 364 7.25 -24.03 -9.64
N GLU A 365 7.71 -23.97 -8.39
CA GLU A 365 7.99 -25.12 -7.52
C GLU A 365 6.79 -25.63 -6.71
N TYR A 366 5.59 -25.08 -6.90
CA TYR A 366 4.38 -25.54 -6.21
C TYR A 366 3.99 -26.96 -6.68
N PRO A 367 3.99 -27.97 -5.79
CA PRO A 367 3.73 -29.36 -6.17
C PRO A 367 2.25 -29.76 -6.03
N GLY A 368 1.43 -28.91 -5.40
CA GLY A 368 0.05 -29.23 -5.04
C GLY A 368 -0.93 -29.07 -6.19
N LEU A 369 -2.18 -29.40 -5.92
CA LEU A 369 -3.28 -29.22 -6.87
C LEU A 369 -3.73 -27.76 -6.91
N ASN A 370 -4.39 -27.36 -8.00
CA ASN A 370 -5.03 -26.06 -8.14
C ASN A 370 -6.37 -26.02 -7.39
N ASN A 371 -6.36 -26.33 -6.09
CA ASN A 371 -7.51 -26.20 -5.21
C ASN A 371 -7.23 -25.15 -4.12
N TYR A 372 -8.31 -24.55 -3.61
CA TYR A 372 -8.22 -23.47 -2.64
C TYR A 372 -7.39 -23.86 -1.40
N LYS A 373 -7.68 -25.01 -0.78
CA LYS A 373 -7.09 -25.38 0.52
C LYS A 373 -5.56 -25.55 0.44
N GLU A 374 -5.07 -26.33 -0.52
CA GLU A 374 -3.63 -26.58 -0.67
C GLU A 374 -2.89 -25.31 -1.10
N ALA A 375 -3.44 -24.58 -2.07
CA ALA A 375 -2.81 -23.39 -2.62
C ALA A 375 -2.76 -22.25 -1.58
N ALA A 376 -3.84 -22.06 -0.81
CA ALA A 376 -3.90 -21.08 0.27
C ALA A 376 -2.90 -21.41 1.39
N ALA A 377 -2.85 -22.67 1.83
CA ALA A 377 -1.89 -23.12 2.84
C ALA A 377 -0.44 -22.99 2.37
N TYR A 378 -0.19 -23.21 1.08
CA TYR A 378 1.14 -23.02 0.49
C TYR A 378 1.55 -21.54 0.45
N ILE A 379 0.65 -20.64 0.07
CA ILE A 379 0.94 -19.20 0.12
C ILE A 379 1.20 -18.77 1.56
N GLN A 380 0.39 -19.23 2.51
CA GLN A 380 0.60 -18.97 3.94
C GLN A 380 2.00 -19.38 4.39
N SER A 381 2.43 -20.62 4.11
CA SER A 381 3.75 -21.10 4.52
C SER A 381 4.87 -20.29 3.89
N LYS A 382 4.74 -19.88 2.63
CA LYS A 382 5.72 -19.01 1.94
C LYS A 382 5.90 -17.67 2.62
N PHE A 383 4.85 -17.07 3.20
CA PHE A 383 4.99 -15.83 3.97
C PHE A 383 5.57 -16.08 5.36
N GLU A 384 5.10 -17.11 6.06
CA GLU A 384 5.58 -17.46 7.40
C GLU A 384 7.06 -17.87 7.41
N ASP A 385 7.54 -18.49 6.33
CA ASP A 385 8.95 -18.86 6.13
C ASP A 385 9.89 -17.66 5.96
N LEU A 386 9.36 -16.47 5.64
CA LEU A 386 10.16 -15.25 5.58
C LEU A 386 10.55 -14.72 6.97
N ASN A 387 9.92 -15.22 8.03
CA ASN A 387 10.28 -14.86 9.39
C ASN A 387 11.60 -15.51 9.80
N LYS A 388 12.65 -14.71 10.01
CA LYS A 388 13.98 -15.20 10.41
C LYS A 388 14.09 -15.44 11.92
N LYS A 389 13.07 -15.07 12.69
CA LYS A 389 13.03 -15.14 14.16
C LYS A 389 11.83 -15.95 14.65
N LYS A 390 11.56 -17.12 14.05
CA LYS A 390 10.39 -17.96 14.38
C LYS A 390 10.28 -18.30 15.87
N ASP A 391 11.41 -18.41 16.57
CA ASP A 391 11.44 -18.76 18.00
C ASP A 391 11.02 -17.63 18.93
N THR A 392 11.15 -16.36 18.49
CA THR A 392 10.92 -15.18 19.34
C THR A 392 9.82 -14.27 18.83
N LYS A 393 9.38 -14.46 17.59
CA LYS A 393 8.36 -13.62 16.95
C LYS A 393 7.35 -14.50 16.24
N GLU A 394 6.13 -14.49 16.74
CA GLU A 394 5.00 -15.19 16.14
C GLU A 394 4.33 -14.30 15.08
N ILE A 395 3.85 -14.92 14.00
CA ILE A 395 3.01 -14.26 12.99
C ILE A 395 1.60 -14.83 13.13
N TYR A 396 0.63 -13.94 13.34
CA TYR A 396 -0.78 -14.32 13.45
C TYR A 396 -1.45 -14.24 12.08
N THR A 397 -1.57 -15.37 11.40
CA THR A 397 -2.11 -15.42 10.03
C THR A 397 -3.62 -15.66 10.03
N HIS A 398 -4.36 -14.85 9.27
CA HIS A 398 -5.80 -14.99 9.05
C HIS A 398 -6.15 -14.88 7.57
N PHE A 399 -7.01 -15.79 7.10
CA PHE A 399 -7.65 -15.68 5.79
C PHE A 399 -8.83 -14.72 5.89
N THR A 400 -8.86 -13.73 5.01
CA THR A 400 -9.84 -12.64 5.08
C THR A 400 -10.54 -12.39 3.74
N CYS A 401 -11.80 -11.99 3.84
CA CYS A 401 -12.55 -11.32 2.81
C CYS A 401 -12.91 -9.93 3.35
N ALA A 402 -12.10 -8.91 3.05
CA ALA A 402 -12.31 -7.58 3.62
C ALA A 402 -13.67 -6.95 3.26
N THR A 403 -14.34 -7.44 2.22
CA THR A 403 -15.70 -6.99 1.84
C THR A 403 -16.82 -7.73 2.56
N ASP A 404 -16.50 -8.74 3.37
CA ASP A 404 -17.42 -9.51 4.21
C ASP A 404 -17.28 -9.05 5.67
N THR A 405 -18.34 -8.43 6.18
CA THR A 405 -18.35 -7.83 7.53
C THR A 405 -18.28 -8.87 8.64
N GLU A 406 -18.93 -10.03 8.48
CA GLU A 406 -18.90 -11.09 9.50
C GLU A 406 -17.50 -11.71 9.61
N ASN A 407 -16.87 -11.96 8.45
CA ASN A 407 -15.50 -12.46 8.40
C ASN A 407 -14.52 -11.49 9.07
N VAL A 408 -14.60 -10.19 8.76
CA VAL A 408 -13.71 -9.18 9.36
C VAL A 408 -13.95 -9.02 10.85
N GLN A 409 -15.21 -9.06 11.30
CA GLN A 409 -15.54 -9.00 12.73
C GLN A 409 -14.90 -10.16 13.49
N PHE A 410 -15.09 -11.40 13.04
CA PHE A 410 -14.51 -12.58 13.68
C PHE A 410 -12.96 -12.53 13.71
N VAL A 411 -12.35 -12.12 12.60
CA VAL A 411 -10.88 -12.00 12.52
C VAL A 411 -10.37 -10.88 13.43
N PHE A 412 -11.06 -9.76 13.51
CA PHE A 412 -10.64 -8.64 14.35
C PHE A 412 -10.79 -8.95 15.84
N ASP A 413 -11.80 -9.73 16.23
CA ASP A 413 -11.98 -10.23 17.60
C ASP A 413 -10.77 -11.08 18.02
N ALA A 414 -10.37 -12.04 17.16
CA ALA A 414 -9.22 -12.90 17.41
C ALA A 414 -7.90 -12.12 17.48
N VAL A 415 -7.73 -11.14 16.59
CA VAL A 415 -6.58 -10.21 16.60
C VAL A 415 -6.53 -9.40 17.89
N THR A 416 -7.67 -8.91 18.36
CA THR A 416 -7.77 -8.13 19.59
C THR A 416 -7.35 -8.96 20.79
N ASP A 417 -7.80 -10.21 20.88
CA ASP A 417 -7.45 -11.10 21.99
C ASP A 417 -5.94 -11.39 22.03
N VAL A 418 -5.30 -11.55 20.87
CA VAL A 418 -3.85 -11.69 20.75
C VAL A 418 -3.11 -10.42 21.20
N ILE A 419 -3.56 -9.25 20.74
CA ILE A 419 -2.96 -7.96 21.12
C ILE A 419 -3.07 -7.77 22.64
N ILE A 420 -4.23 -8.04 23.23
CA ILE A 420 -4.44 -7.92 24.67
C ILE A 420 -3.51 -8.87 25.43
N LYS A 421 -3.45 -10.15 25.01
CA LYS A 421 -2.63 -11.17 25.69
C LYS A 421 -1.14 -10.81 25.68
N ASN A 422 -0.62 -10.30 24.57
CA ASN A 422 0.80 -9.92 24.48
C ASN A 422 1.10 -8.67 25.33
N ASN A 423 0.25 -7.64 25.28
CA ASN A 423 0.44 -6.45 26.13
C ASN A 423 0.31 -6.75 27.63
N LEU A 424 -0.55 -7.70 28.03
CA LEU A 424 -0.70 -8.10 29.43
C LEU A 424 0.54 -8.86 29.95
N LYS A 425 1.20 -9.65 29.11
CA LYS A 425 2.49 -10.28 29.44
C LYS A 425 3.58 -9.22 29.67
N ASP A 426 3.62 -8.18 28.84
CA ASP A 426 4.59 -7.08 28.98
C ASP A 426 4.38 -6.29 30.29
N CYS A 427 3.15 -6.31 30.83
CA CYS A 427 2.81 -5.72 32.12
C CYS A 427 3.06 -6.66 33.32
N GLY A 428 3.58 -7.87 33.12
CA GLY A 428 3.91 -8.83 34.18
C GLY A 428 2.70 -9.46 34.88
N LEU A 429 1.52 -9.45 34.24
CA LEU A 429 0.28 -10.02 34.79
C LEU A 429 0.09 -11.51 34.44
N PHE A 430 1.02 -12.12 33.70
CA PHE A 430 1.03 -13.53 33.32
C PHE A 430 2.43 -14.14 33.32
#